data_AF-A0AAT9QHY9-F1
#
_entry.id   AF-A0AAT9QHY9-F1
#
_cell.length_a   1.000
_cell.length_b   1.000
_cell.length_c   1.000
_cell.angle_alpha   90.00
_cell.angle_beta   90.00
_cell.angle_gamma   90.00
#
_symmetry.space_group_name_H-M   'P 1'
#
loop_
_entity.id
_entity.type
_entity.pdbx_description
1 polymer ?
#
loop_
_entity_poly.entity_id
_entity_poly.type
_entity_poly.pdbx_seq_one_letter_code
_entity_poly.pdbx_strand_id
1 'polypeptide(L)'
;MTHDDQKRIFQLKFFPDGFPAANASRRRQIRKSFDQALKQKPSEWVLVVPANLTPGERDFLSTLRKGNRVKVSWIDRAELNDLMARHPDLEGYFVRDQLREAAKDYNVEPAILANGLRDLGHRMLRLKTAADTLDPDWTIEPSMVRGQVNYAVVAKHPRAAEDSPIAVSFEGTFGPAHQELGESVMRSLGFGTSEVIKIPADVVKRVKFRGPEWLKTVDEKGEIAWRPAEESPHKGEPVELQFMSPDASVLSSWEGTVEHIGSASRGWSVEASFGGAMKIRFLFPKDNGTECTIDYNFNIKGLHPRAALELLNLHTELNSLPAAAIAIQGKEIVRWRNPEQRPGSGTRDFSRGPSLSRRSRSRTDSHTAEIRDPRKYDWRGADNPPLGPTALGRQMLVLP
;
A
#
# COMPACT_ATOMS: atom_id res chain seq x y z
N MET A 1 15.08 5.48 16.86
CA MET A 1 16.11 5.84 15.86
C MET A 1 15.40 6.55 14.73
N THR A 2 15.51 7.87 14.68
CA THR A 2 15.09 8.67 13.53
C THR A 2 15.92 8.23 12.33
N HIS A 3 15.28 7.71 11.28
CA HIS A 3 15.92 7.55 9.98
C HIS A 3 16.28 8.96 9.51
N ASP A 4 17.51 9.37 9.82
CA ASP A 4 18.11 10.57 9.27
C ASP A 4 18.04 10.39 7.74
N ASP A 5 17.33 11.28 7.07
CA ASP A 5 17.01 11.23 5.65
C ASP A 5 18.32 11.33 4.85
N GLN A 6 19.00 10.19 4.68
CA GLN A 6 20.30 10.07 4.04
C GLN A 6 20.14 10.28 2.54
N LYS A 7 20.04 11.56 2.16
CA LYS A 7 19.91 11.99 0.78
C LYS A 7 21.15 11.59 -0.02
N ARG A 8 20.96 10.75 -1.03
CA ARG A 8 21.99 10.34 -2.00
C ARG A 8 21.72 10.99 -3.35
N ILE A 9 22.74 11.61 -3.93
CA ILE A 9 22.62 12.29 -5.24
C ILE A 9 23.43 11.53 -6.27
N PHE A 10 22.77 11.05 -7.32
CA PHE A 10 23.41 10.49 -8.51
C PHE A 10 23.53 11.58 -9.58
N GLN A 11 24.72 11.73 -10.16
CA GLN A 11 24.95 12.73 -11.19
C GLN A 11 25.62 12.13 -12.42
N LEU A 12 24.90 12.13 -13.53
CA LEU A 12 25.40 11.68 -14.82
C LEU A 12 26.30 12.74 -15.47
N LYS A 13 27.50 12.35 -15.88
CA LYS A 13 28.37 13.12 -16.76
C LYS A 13 28.76 12.27 -17.96
N PHE A 14 28.13 12.55 -19.10
CA PHE A 14 28.36 11.82 -20.33
C PHE A 14 29.70 12.22 -20.97
N PHE A 15 30.77 11.55 -20.55
CA PHE A 15 32.13 11.71 -21.09
C PHE A 15 32.66 10.34 -21.53
N PRO A 16 32.37 9.89 -22.76
CA PRO A 16 32.72 8.54 -23.21
C PRO A 16 34.25 8.28 -23.20
N ASP A 17 35.06 9.32 -23.39
CA ASP A 17 36.53 9.24 -23.34
C ASP A 17 37.12 9.57 -21.95
N GLY A 18 36.29 9.60 -20.90
CA GLY A 18 36.72 9.97 -19.55
C GLY A 18 36.99 11.48 -19.39
N PHE A 19 37.81 11.84 -18.41
CA PHE A 19 38.18 13.22 -18.05
C PHE A 19 39.66 13.31 -17.62
N PRO A 20 40.60 13.01 -18.55
CA PRO A 20 42.02 13.01 -18.26
C PRO A 20 42.49 14.40 -17.81
N ALA A 21 43.66 14.46 -17.15
CA ALA A 21 44.21 15.71 -16.64
C ALA A 21 44.37 16.81 -17.72
N ALA A 22 44.68 16.41 -18.96
CA ALA A 22 44.77 17.30 -20.11
C ALA A 22 43.43 17.99 -20.44
N ASN A 23 42.30 17.40 -20.04
CA ASN A 23 40.97 17.97 -20.25
C ASN A 23 40.45 18.66 -18.98
N ALA A 24 41.08 19.78 -18.63
CA ALA A 24 40.73 20.59 -17.45
C ALA A 24 39.27 21.06 -17.45
N SER A 25 38.66 21.23 -18.63
CA SER A 25 37.26 21.65 -18.76
C SER A 25 36.29 20.61 -18.18
N ARG A 26 36.44 19.32 -18.51
CA ARG A 26 35.60 18.24 -17.96
C ARG A 26 35.73 18.14 -16.44
N ARG A 27 36.96 18.22 -15.90
CA ARG A 27 37.21 18.24 -14.44
C ARG A 27 36.57 19.45 -13.74
N ARG A 28 36.62 20.63 -14.37
CA ARG A 28 35.95 21.84 -13.86
C ARG A 28 34.42 21.66 -13.82
N GLN A 29 33.83 21.04 -14.83
CA GLN A 29 32.39 20.75 -14.84
C GLN A 29 32.00 19.77 -13.72
N ILE A 30 32.80 18.74 -13.48
CA ILE A 30 32.59 17.78 -12.38
C ILE A 30 32.66 18.50 -11.03
N ARG A 31 33.72 19.31 -10.79
CA ARG A 31 33.85 20.08 -9.54
C ARG A 31 32.67 21.04 -9.32
N LYS A 32 32.30 21.82 -10.34
CA LYS A 32 31.12 22.72 -10.27
C LYS A 32 29.84 21.97 -9.90
N SER A 33 29.68 20.77 -10.44
CA SER A 33 28.53 19.90 -10.21
C SER A 33 28.49 19.35 -8.78
N PHE A 34 29.66 18.91 -8.29
CA PHE A 34 29.86 18.51 -6.90
C PHE A 34 29.57 19.66 -5.92
N ASP A 35 30.13 20.85 -6.16
CA ASP A 35 29.90 22.04 -5.33
C ASP A 35 28.41 22.43 -5.28
N GLN A 36 27.70 22.27 -6.41
CA GLN A 36 26.26 22.49 -6.47
C GLN A 36 25.47 21.43 -5.67
N ALA A 37 25.88 20.17 -5.75
CA ALA A 37 25.26 19.08 -4.98
C ALA A 37 25.47 19.27 -3.47
N LEU A 38 26.65 19.72 -3.04
CA LEU A 38 26.95 20.00 -1.62
C LEU A 38 25.99 21.01 -0.97
N LYS A 39 25.40 21.94 -1.74
CA LYS A 39 24.40 22.88 -1.23
C LYS A 39 23.14 22.18 -0.69
N GLN A 40 22.85 20.97 -1.16
CA GLN A 40 21.73 20.16 -0.69
C GLN A 40 22.08 19.28 0.52
N LYS A 41 23.31 19.39 1.06
CA LYS A 41 23.82 18.61 2.20
C LYS A 41 23.60 17.09 2.07
N PRO A 42 23.95 16.45 0.93
CA PRO A 42 23.75 15.01 0.76
C PRO A 42 24.66 14.21 1.70
N SER A 43 24.23 13.01 2.06
CA SER A 43 25.06 12.03 2.77
C SER A 43 26.07 11.37 1.82
N GLU A 44 25.66 11.13 0.57
CA GLU A 44 26.49 10.54 -0.47
C GLU A 44 26.24 11.21 -1.84
N TRP A 45 27.32 11.45 -2.57
CA TRP A 45 27.29 11.92 -3.96
C TRP A 45 27.99 10.90 -4.84
N VAL A 46 27.28 10.45 -5.88
CA VAL A 46 27.72 9.41 -6.80
C VAL A 46 27.88 10.00 -8.19
N LEU A 47 29.10 9.97 -8.73
CA LEU A 47 29.35 10.36 -10.11
C LEU A 47 29.13 9.16 -11.04
N VAL A 48 28.18 9.27 -11.98
CA VAL A 48 27.93 8.24 -12.99
C VAL A 48 28.59 8.67 -14.31
N VAL A 49 29.56 7.88 -14.80
CA VAL A 49 30.31 8.19 -16.02
C VAL A 49 30.39 6.93 -16.90
N PRO A 50 29.93 6.97 -18.15
CA PRO A 50 29.96 5.82 -19.06
C PRO A 50 31.35 5.61 -19.70
N ALA A 51 32.42 5.68 -18.89
CA ALA A 51 33.79 5.43 -19.29
C ALA A 51 34.54 4.68 -18.18
N ASN A 52 35.59 3.93 -18.54
CA ASN A 52 36.48 3.30 -17.55
C ASN A 52 37.39 4.37 -16.95
N LEU A 53 37.31 4.58 -15.64
CA LEU A 53 38.13 5.59 -14.97
C LEU A 53 39.57 5.13 -14.80
N THR A 54 40.50 5.93 -15.29
CA THR A 54 41.94 5.76 -15.06
C THR A 54 42.30 6.03 -13.60
N PRO A 55 43.46 5.53 -13.10
CA PRO A 55 43.91 5.85 -11.75
C PRO A 55 43.96 7.35 -11.44
N GLY A 56 44.49 8.16 -12.37
CA GLY A 56 44.58 9.62 -12.18
C GLY A 56 43.23 10.36 -12.19
N GLU A 57 42.17 9.74 -12.72
CA GLU A 57 40.80 10.25 -12.62
C GLU A 57 40.17 9.88 -11.28
N ARG A 58 40.40 8.64 -10.81
CA ARG A 58 39.99 8.19 -9.47
C ARG A 58 40.67 9.01 -8.37
N ASP A 59 41.94 9.35 -8.54
CA ASP A 59 42.67 10.26 -7.65
C ASP A 59 42.03 11.64 -7.63
N PHE A 60 41.67 12.19 -8.80
CA PHE A 60 40.97 13.46 -8.89
C PHE A 60 39.64 13.44 -8.11
N LEU A 61 38.82 12.39 -8.27
CA LEU A 61 37.58 12.25 -7.49
C LEU A 61 37.85 12.12 -5.99
N SER A 62 38.92 11.41 -5.62
CA SER A 62 39.36 11.29 -4.22
C SER A 62 39.77 12.64 -3.63
N THR A 63 40.27 13.59 -4.45
CA THR A 63 40.53 14.96 -3.97
C THR A 63 39.26 15.73 -3.66
N LEU A 64 38.12 15.44 -4.32
CA LEU A 64 36.85 16.11 -4.03
C LEU A 64 36.30 15.71 -2.65
N ARG A 65 36.65 14.50 -2.18
CA ARG A 65 36.31 14.02 -0.83
C ARG A 65 37.06 14.77 0.27
N LYS A 66 38.28 15.26 0.01
CA LYS A 66 39.11 15.90 1.03
C LYS A 66 38.42 17.17 1.57
N GLY A 67 38.23 17.23 2.88
CA GLY A 67 37.62 18.38 3.56
C GLY A 67 36.09 18.36 3.63
N ASN A 68 35.42 17.34 3.07
CA ASN A 68 33.96 17.22 3.10
C ASN A 68 33.53 16.00 3.90
N ARG A 69 32.41 16.10 4.64
CA ARG A 69 31.79 14.96 5.35
C ARG A 69 31.00 14.03 4.41
N VAL A 70 30.77 14.44 3.17
CA VAL A 70 29.99 13.70 2.17
C VAL A 70 30.79 12.52 1.62
N LYS A 71 30.18 11.34 1.55
CA LYS A 71 30.77 10.18 0.88
C LYS A 71 30.76 10.43 -0.63
N VAL A 72 31.93 10.35 -1.26
CA VAL A 72 32.09 10.44 -2.72
C VAL A 72 32.30 9.05 -3.26
N SER A 73 31.40 8.60 -4.12
CA SER A 73 31.50 7.34 -4.87
C SER A 73 31.32 7.62 -6.37
N TRP A 74 31.55 6.61 -7.19
CA TRP A 74 31.38 6.70 -8.63
C TRP A 74 30.91 5.36 -9.17
N ILE A 75 30.22 5.40 -10.31
CA ILE A 75 29.85 4.23 -11.09
C ILE A 75 30.48 4.45 -12.46
N ASP A 76 31.47 3.62 -12.79
CA ASP A 76 32.19 3.65 -14.06
C ASP A 76 31.57 2.66 -15.07
N ARG A 77 32.13 2.59 -16.28
CA ARG A 77 31.55 1.71 -17.32
C ARG A 77 31.54 0.23 -16.92
N ALA A 78 32.56 -0.25 -16.21
CA ALA A 78 32.61 -1.65 -15.79
C ALA A 78 31.47 -1.94 -14.79
N GLU A 79 31.28 -1.07 -13.80
CA GLU A 79 30.19 -1.22 -12.84
C GLU A 79 28.80 -1.02 -13.47
N LEU A 80 28.65 -0.09 -14.41
CA LEU A 80 27.41 0.06 -15.20
C LEU A 80 27.09 -1.20 -15.99
N ASN A 81 28.08 -1.82 -16.64
CA ASN A 81 27.89 -3.08 -17.36
C ASN A 81 27.48 -4.21 -16.42
N ASP A 82 28.08 -4.31 -15.23
CA ASP A 82 27.70 -5.30 -14.22
C ASP A 82 26.27 -5.08 -13.71
N LEU A 83 25.87 -3.82 -13.51
CA LEU A 83 24.50 -3.46 -13.13
C LEU A 83 23.52 -3.81 -14.26
N MET A 84 23.84 -3.50 -15.52
CA MET A 84 23.03 -3.88 -16.67
C MET A 84 22.92 -5.41 -16.82
N ALA A 85 24.00 -6.16 -16.59
CA ALA A 85 23.99 -7.62 -16.65
C ALA A 85 23.10 -8.24 -15.55
N ARG A 86 22.96 -7.60 -14.39
CA ARG A 86 22.04 -8.02 -13.32
C ARG A 86 20.57 -7.67 -13.61
N HIS A 87 20.33 -6.69 -14.48
CA HIS A 87 19.00 -6.17 -14.83
C HIS A 87 18.81 -6.15 -16.36
N PRO A 88 18.81 -7.33 -17.01
CA PRO A 88 18.75 -7.43 -18.48
C PRO A 88 17.42 -6.88 -19.06
N ASP A 89 16.37 -6.77 -18.24
CA ASP A 89 15.09 -6.17 -18.62
C ASP A 89 15.21 -4.67 -18.91
N LEU A 90 16.14 -3.95 -18.26
CA LEU A 90 16.38 -2.54 -18.53
C LEU A 90 16.95 -2.30 -19.93
N GLU A 91 17.83 -3.17 -20.41
CA GLU A 91 18.36 -3.07 -21.78
C GLU A 91 17.24 -3.19 -22.81
N GLY A 92 16.35 -4.18 -22.62
CA GLY A 92 15.18 -4.37 -23.48
C GLY A 92 14.24 -3.16 -23.49
N TYR A 93 14.09 -2.46 -22.36
CA TYR A 93 13.29 -1.23 -22.29
C TYR A 93 13.87 -0.10 -23.15
N PHE A 94 15.20 0.12 -23.13
CA PHE A 94 15.84 1.24 -23.83
C PHE A 94 16.17 0.97 -25.31
N VAL A 95 16.32 -0.30 -25.72
CA VAL A 95 16.73 -0.69 -27.09
C VAL A 95 15.53 -0.85 -28.05
N ARG A 96 14.30 -0.78 -27.55
CA ARG A 96 13.09 -1.12 -28.32
C ARG A 96 12.83 -0.22 -29.55
N ASP A 97 12.95 -0.84 -30.74
CA ASP A 97 12.23 -0.47 -31.97
C ASP A 97 10.93 -1.30 -32.02
N GLN A 98 9.92 -0.83 -31.27
CA GLN A 98 8.74 -1.60 -30.82
C GLN A 98 7.95 -2.32 -31.93
N LEU A 99 8.07 -1.89 -33.19
CA LEU A 99 7.32 -2.45 -34.32
C LEU A 99 7.95 -3.70 -34.95
N ARG A 100 9.27 -3.89 -34.82
CA ARG A 100 9.99 -4.94 -35.59
C ARG A 100 10.06 -6.27 -34.87
N GLU A 101 10.20 -6.28 -33.53
CA GLU A 101 10.22 -7.52 -32.75
C GLU A 101 8.81 -8.08 -32.54
N ALA A 102 7.83 -7.22 -32.24
CA ALA A 102 6.44 -7.61 -32.14
C ALA A 102 5.92 -8.23 -33.45
N ALA A 103 6.33 -7.69 -34.60
CA ALA A 103 5.98 -8.24 -35.92
C ALA A 103 6.67 -9.59 -36.23
N LYS A 104 7.83 -9.88 -35.63
CA LYS A 104 8.49 -11.20 -35.77
C LYS A 104 7.82 -12.26 -34.90
N ASP A 105 7.39 -11.91 -33.70
CA ASP A 105 6.71 -12.85 -32.80
C ASP A 105 5.30 -13.20 -33.31
N TYR A 106 4.56 -12.21 -33.83
CA TYR A 106 3.20 -12.43 -34.35
C TYR A 106 3.13 -13.29 -35.62
N ASN A 107 4.17 -13.27 -36.46
CA ASN A 107 4.12 -13.90 -37.79
C ASN A 107 4.63 -15.35 -37.83
N VAL A 108 5.00 -15.94 -36.67
CA VAL A 108 5.47 -17.34 -36.58
C VAL A 108 4.45 -18.24 -35.86
N GLU A 109 3.41 -17.67 -35.26
CA GLU A 109 2.64 -18.33 -34.19
C GLU A 109 1.45 -19.24 -34.53
N PRO A 110 0.97 -19.43 -35.78
CA PRO A 110 0.03 -20.53 -36.04
C PRO A 110 0.69 -21.91 -35.93
N ALA A 111 2.03 -21.98 -35.89
CA ALA A 111 2.76 -23.24 -35.93
C ALA A 111 2.70 -23.95 -34.56
N ILE A 112 1.72 -24.84 -34.43
CA ILE A 112 1.68 -26.12 -33.68
C ILE A 112 2.57 -26.17 -32.43
N LEU A 113 1.98 -26.46 -31.25
CA LEU A 113 2.69 -26.88 -30.04
C LEU A 113 3.35 -28.26 -30.27
N ALA A 114 4.36 -28.32 -31.15
CA ALA A 114 4.95 -29.54 -31.67
C ALA A 114 5.57 -30.40 -30.56
N ASN A 115 6.09 -29.76 -29.50
CA ASN A 115 6.58 -30.43 -28.29
C ASN A 115 5.61 -30.31 -27.10
N GLY A 116 4.32 -30.09 -27.36
CA GLY A 116 3.25 -30.05 -26.34
C GLY A 116 3.46 -29.00 -25.26
N LEU A 117 3.35 -29.40 -23.99
CA LEU A 117 3.41 -28.50 -22.82
C LEU A 117 4.74 -27.74 -22.68
N ARG A 118 5.85 -28.31 -23.17
CA ARG A 118 7.17 -27.66 -23.09
C ARG A 118 7.23 -26.42 -23.97
N ASP A 119 6.71 -26.50 -25.19
CA ASP A 119 6.63 -25.35 -26.09
C ASP A 119 5.71 -24.27 -25.51
N LEU A 120 4.58 -24.66 -24.92
CA LEU A 120 3.69 -23.74 -24.23
C LEU A 120 4.42 -23.01 -23.09
N GLY A 121 5.16 -23.74 -22.25
CA GLY A 121 5.96 -23.15 -21.17
C GLY A 121 7.01 -22.15 -21.68
N HIS A 122 7.72 -22.48 -22.78
CA HIS A 122 8.66 -21.56 -23.40
C HIS A 122 7.98 -20.31 -23.97
N ARG A 123 6.79 -20.43 -24.57
CA ARG A 123 6.01 -19.28 -25.07
C ARG A 123 5.55 -18.38 -23.93
N MET A 124 4.98 -18.97 -22.88
CA MET A 124 4.57 -18.21 -21.68
C MET A 124 5.76 -17.49 -21.05
N LEU A 125 6.93 -18.13 -20.99
CA LEU A 125 8.15 -17.50 -20.49
C LEU A 125 8.59 -16.33 -21.38
N ARG A 126 8.63 -16.49 -22.71
CA ARG A 126 8.97 -15.39 -23.63
C ARG A 126 7.99 -14.22 -23.54
N LEU A 127 6.69 -14.53 -23.47
CA LEU A 127 5.65 -13.51 -23.28
C LEU A 127 5.84 -12.77 -21.95
N LYS A 128 6.12 -13.51 -20.87
CA LYS A 128 6.44 -12.90 -19.57
C LYS A 128 7.69 -12.02 -19.66
N THR A 129 8.78 -12.49 -20.29
CA THR A 129 9.99 -11.68 -20.49
C THR A 129 9.69 -10.42 -21.30
N ALA A 130 8.89 -10.51 -22.37
CA ALA A 130 8.50 -9.35 -23.16
C ALA A 130 7.57 -8.38 -22.41
N ALA A 131 6.75 -8.88 -21.50
CA ALA A 131 5.93 -8.09 -20.59
C ALA A 131 6.79 -7.42 -19.50
N ASP A 132 7.80 -8.13 -18.98
CA ASP A 132 8.75 -7.58 -18.01
C ASP A 132 9.51 -6.37 -18.60
N THR A 133 9.74 -6.28 -19.91
CA THR A 133 10.38 -5.09 -20.49
C THR A 133 9.44 -3.90 -20.71
N LEU A 134 8.15 -3.98 -20.35
CA LEU A 134 7.22 -2.86 -20.49
C LEU A 134 7.46 -1.76 -19.45
N ASP A 135 7.96 -2.15 -18.27
CA ASP A 135 8.10 -1.26 -17.12
C ASP A 135 9.23 -1.74 -16.20
N PRO A 136 10.07 -0.84 -15.67
CA PRO A 136 11.14 -1.22 -14.74
C PRO A 136 10.59 -1.64 -13.36
N ASP A 137 9.43 -1.12 -12.95
CA ASP A 137 8.88 -1.27 -11.60
C ASP A 137 7.80 -2.36 -11.53
N TRP A 138 7.08 -2.59 -12.63
CA TRP A 138 5.93 -3.50 -12.69
C TRP A 138 6.08 -4.63 -13.71
N THR A 139 5.47 -5.77 -13.42
CA THR A 139 5.26 -6.89 -14.36
C THR A 139 3.78 -7.23 -14.46
N ILE A 140 3.39 -7.89 -15.55
CA ILE A 140 2.04 -8.38 -15.79
C ILE A 140 2.06 -9.90 -15.79
N GLU A 141 1.23 -10.51 -14.96
CA GLU A 141 1.04 -11.95 -14.88
C GLU A 141 -0.32 -12.32 -15.48
N PRO A 142 -0.38 -12.72 -16.76
CA PRO A 142 -1.61 -13.19 -17.36
C PRO A 142 -1.98 -14.56 -16.81
N SER A 143 -3.26 -14.76 -16.50
CA SER A 143 -3.84 -16.05 -16.14
C SER A 143 -5.12 -16.26 -16.92
N MET A 144 -5.48 -17.52 -17.20
CA MET A 144 -6.74 -17.83 -17.87
C MET A 144 -7.67 -18.55 -16.91
N VAL A 145 -8.86 -18.02 -16.71
CA VAL A 145 -9.90 -18.63 -15.89
C VAL A 145 -11.18 -18.68 -16.72
N ARG A 146 -11.68 -19.90 -16.99
CA ARG A 146 -12.93 -20.12 -17.74
C ARG A 146 -12.96 -19.41 -19.12
N GLY A 147 -11.83 -19.41 -19.82
CA GLY A 147 -11.70 -18.80 -21.15
C GLY A 147 -11.56 -17.28 -21.15
N GLN A 148 -11.53 -16.62 -19.99
CA GLN A 148 -11.18 -15.21 -19.85
C GLN A 148 -9.73 -15.04 -19.43
N VAL A 149 -9.07 -14.03 -19.99
CA VAL A 149 -7.68 -13.68 -19.64
C VAL A 149 -7.72 -12.61 -18.55
N ASN A 150 -7.26 -12.96 -17.36
CA ASN A 150 -7.08 -12.01 -16.26
C ASN A 150 -5.62 -11.55 -16.24
N TYR A 151 -5.40 -10.25 -16.10
CA TYR A 151 -4.07 -9.66 -15.95
C TYR A 151 -3.85 -9.23 -14.50
N ALA A 152 -2.86 -9.79 -13.83
CA ALA A 152 -2.43 -9.31 -12.52
C ALA A 152 -1.20 -8.40 -12.68
N VAL A 153 -1.25 -7.18 -12.13
CA VAL A 153 -0.09 -6.28 -12.08
C VAL A 153 0.67 -6.55 -10.79
N VAL A 154 1.96 -6.86 -10.90
CA VAL A 154 2.80 -7.28 -9.78
C VAL A 154 4.03 -6.39 -9.70
N ALA A 155 4.37 -5.93 -8.49
CA ALA A 155 5.58 -5.16 -8.24
C ALA A 155 6.82 -6.04 -8.42
N LYS A 156 7.81 -5.57 -9.19
CA LYS A 156 9.11 -6.26 -9.35
C LYS A 156 10.03 -6.09 -8.14
N HIS A 157 9.86 -5.00 -7.40
CA HIS A 157 10.61 -4.71 -6.17
C HIS A 157 9.72 -3.99 -5.15
N PRO A 158 10.11 -3.98 -3.85
CA PRO A 158 9.27 -3.42 -2.77
C PRO A 158 8.90 -1.94 -2.93
N ARG A 159 9.72 -1.17 -3.66
CA ARG A 159 9.53 0.28 -3.89
C ARG A 159 8.78 0.64 -5.18
N ALA A 160 8.32 -0.34 -5.96
CA ALA A 160 7.66 -0.09 -7.26
C ALA A 160 6.49 0.90 -7.16
N ALA A 161 5.70 0.82 -6.09
CA ALA A 161 4.57 1.72 -5.86
C ALA A 161 4.98 3.16 -5.52
N GLU A 162 6.18 3.39 -5.00
CA GLU A 162 6.73 4.72 -4.72
C GLU A 162 7.32 5.33 -5.99
N ASP A 163 8.09 4.53 -6.74
CA ASP A 163 8.87 4.98 -7.88
C ASP A 163 7.97 5.14 -9.14
N SER A 164 6.95 4.27 -9.31
CA SER A 164 5.97 4.29 -10.39
C SER A 164 4.55 3.99 -9.87
N PRO A 165 3.86 4.98 -9.29
CA PRO A 165 2.57 4.74 -8.63
C PRO A 165 1.45 4.37 -9.63
N ILE A 166 0.75 3.28 -9.34
CA ILE A 166 -0.49 2.89 -10.00
C ILE A 166 -1.66 3.33 -9.11
N ALA A 167 -2.57 4.11 -9.68
CA ALA A 167 -3.79 4.53 -9.02
C ALA A 167 -5.02 4.08 -9.83
N VAL A 168 -5.96 3.44 -9.13
CA VAL A 168 -7.26 3.06 -9.68
C VAL A 168 -8.29 4.02 -9.09
N SER A 169 -9.06 4.66 -9.96
CA SER A 169 -10.19 5.49 -9.55
C SER A 169 -11.44 4.99 -10.25
N PHE A 170 -12.56 4.99 -9.55
CA PHE A 170 -13.84 4.67 -10.15
C PHE A 170 -14.88 5.71 -9.76
N GLU A 171 -15.78 5.97 -10.69
CA GLU A 171 -16.94 6.83 -10.50
C GLU A 171 -18.17 5.93 -10.48
N GLY A 172 -19.00 6.06 -9.44
CA GLY A 172 -20.20 5.25 -9.28
C GLY A 172 -21.29 5.98 -8.52
N THR A 173 -22.48 5.41 -8.46
CA THR A 173 -23.58 5.96 -7.66
C THR A 173 -24.27 4.86 -6.88
N PHE A 174 -24.14 4.92 -5.56
CA PHE A 174 -24.81 3.99 -4.65
C PHE A 174 -26.24 4.49 -4.40
N GLY A 175 -27.21 3.94 -5.15
CA GLY A 175 -28.62 4.18 -4.89
C GLY A 175 -29.08 3.61 -3.54
N PRO A 176 -30.34 3.84 -3.13
CA PRO A 176 -30.87 3.33 -1.86
C PRO A 176 -30.71 1.82 -1.68
N ALA A 177 -30.82 1.05 -2.77
CA ALA A 177 -30.60 -0.40 -2.77
C ALA A 177 -29.15 -0.83 -2.48
N HIS A 178 -28.18 0.07 -2.64
CA HIS A 178 -26.74 -0.19 -2.46
C HIS A 178 -26.12 0.66 -1.33
N GLN A 179 -26.93 1.22 -0.42
CA GLN A 179 -26.42 2.09 0.64
C GLN A 179 -25.39 1.38 1.54
N GLU A 180 -25.67 0.14 1.94
CA GLU A 180 -24.76 -0.66 2.77
C GLU A 180 -23.46 -1.00 2.03
N LEU A 181 -23.55 -1.27 0.72
CA LEU A 181 -22.38 -1.46 -0.13
C LEU A 181 -21.52 -0.20 -0.17
N GLY A 182 -22.14 0.97 -0.36
CA GLY A 182 -21.44 2.26 -0.35
C GLY A 182 -20.73 2.53 0.98
N GLU A 183 -21.38 2.24 2.12
CA GLU A 183 -20.74 2.36 3.43
C GLU A 183 -19.56 1.39 3.58
N SER A 184 -19.69 0.17 3.08
CA SER A 184 -18.62 -0.84 3.14
C SER A 184 -17.42 -0.44 2.28
N VAL A 185 -17.67 0.08 1.07
CA VAL A 185 -16.64 0.68 0.20
C VAL A 185 -15.90 1.81 0.93
N MET A 186 -16.65 2.74 1.52
CA MET A 186 -16.06 3.88 2.22
C MET A 186 -15.27 3.47 3.48
N ARG A 187 -15.70 2.42 4.18
CA ARG A 187 -14.95 1.87 5.33
C ARG A 187 -13.68 1.17 4.88
N SER A 188 -13.76 0.27 3.90
CA SER A 188 -12.59 -0.48 3.43
C SER A 188 -11.54 0.41 2.79
N LEU A 189 -11.93 1.33 1.88
CA LEU A 189 -11.01 2.29 1.28
C LEU A 189 -10.55 3.38 2.26
N GLY A 190 -11.36 3.67 3.29
CA GLY A 190 -11.04 4.69 4.28
C GLY A 190 -10.06 4.22 5.36
N PHE A 191 -10.20 2.97 5.83
CA PHE A 191 -9.49 2.44 6.99
C PHE A 191 -8.71 1.14 6.72
N GLY A 192 -8.79 0.58 5.52
CA GLY A 192 -8.06 -0.63 5.13
C GLY A 192 -8.62 -1.93 5.73
N THR A 193 -9.94 -2.10 5.81
CA THR A 193 -10.57 -3.29 6.43
C THR A 193 -10.37 -4.58 5.61
N SER A 194 -10.60 -5.75 6.22
CA SER A 194 -10.47 -7.05 5.56
C SER A 194 -11.65 -7.43 4.64
N GLU A 195 -12.63 -6.53 4.51
CA GLU A 195 -13.86 -6.81 3.76
C GLU A 195 -13.56 -7.00 2.27
N VAL A 196 -13.98 -8.14 1.72
CA VAL A 196 -14.01 -8.35 0.27
C VAL A 196 -15.27 -7.69 -0.27
N ILE A 197 -15.09 -6.68 -1.12
CA ILE A 197 -16.18 -5.87 -1.64
C ILE A 197 -16.30 -6.12 -3.14
N LYS A 198 -17.51 -6.44 -3.58
CA LYS A 198 -17.85 -6.54 -5.00
C LYS A 198 -18.75 -5.37 -5.36
N ILE A 199 -18.28 -4.50 -6.24
CA ILE A 199 -19.02 -3.37 -6.77
C ILE A 199 -19.54 -3.80 -8.15
N PRO A 200 -20.85 -4.04 -8.29
CA PRO A 200 -21.42 -4.55 -9.53
C PRO A 200 -21.34 -3.49 -10.65
N ALA A 201 -21.33 -3.95 -11.89
CA ALA A 201 -21.13 -3.11 -13.07
C ALA A 201 -22.24 -2.06 -13.30
N ASP A 202 -23.43 -2.25 -12.73
CA ASP A 202 -24.54 -1.29 -12.75
C ASP A 202 -24.30 -0.07 -11.83
N VAL A 203 -23.51 -0.25 -10.77
CA VAL A 203 -23.08 0.84 -9.87
C VAL A 203 -21.90 1.61 -10.44
N VAL A 204 -21.02 0.94 -11.19
CA VAL A 204 -19.79 1.51 -11.77
C VAL A 204 -20.11 2.25 -13.07
N LYS A 205 -19.97 3.58 -13.06
CA LYS A 205 -20.14 4.42 -14.27
C LYS A 205 -18.87 4.48 -15.10
N ARG A 206 -17.71 4.51 -14.45
CA ARG A 206 -16.41 4.68 -15.10
C ARG A 206 -15.29 4.14 -14.20
N VAL A 207 -14.31 3.47 -14.79
CA VAL A 207 -13.04 3.14 -14.12
C VAL A 207 -11.91 3.80 -14.88
N LYS A 208 -11.02 4.47 -14.15
CA LYS A 208 -9.84 5.14 -14.69
C LYS A 208 -8.60 4.59 -14.01
N PHE A 209 -7.66 4.17 -14.83
CA PHE A 209 -6.32 3.77 -14.42
C PHE A 209 -5.36 4.93 -14.67
N ARG A 210 -4.59 5.28 -13.64
CA ARG A 210 -3.45 6.19 -13.76
C ARG A 210 -2.20 5.40 -13.42
N GLY A 211 -1.19 5.47 -14.28
CA GLY A 211 0.06 4.76 -14.09
C GLY A 211 0.93 4.87 -15.34
N PRO A 212 1.82 3.88 -15.55
CA PRO A 212 2.63 3.74 -16.75
C PRO A 212 1.83 3.80 -18.05
N GLU A 213 2.48 4.16 -19.15
CA GLU A 213 1.82 4.35 -20.44
C GLU A 213 1.07 3.10 -20.93
N TRP A 214 1.63 1.91 -20.70
CA TRP A 214 1.01 0.63 -21.07
C TRP A 214 -0.27 0.32 -20.27
N LEU A 215 -0.45 0.93 -19.10
CA LEU A 215 -1.63 0.76 -18.24
C LEU A 215 -2.69 1.85 -18.46
N LYS A 216 -2.46 2.79 -19.40
CA LYS A 216 -3.47 3.81 -19.75
C LYS A 216 -4.61 3.15 -20.55
N THR A 217 -5.50 2.45 -19.85
CA THR A 217 -6.68 1.84 -20.45
C THR A 217 -7.84 2.81 -20.56
N VAL A 218 -8.70 2.50 -21.52
CA VAL A 218 -9.95 3.17 -21.91
C VAL A 218 -10.96 3.14 -20.76
N ASP A 219 -11.82 4.17 -20.69
CA ASP A 219 -12.96 4.25 -19.77
C ASP A 219 -13.92 3.07 -20.02
N GLU A 220 -13.78 2.00 -19.25
CA GLU A 220 -14.63 0.81 -19.36
C GLU A 220 -15.63 0.71 -18.19
N LYS A 221 -16.79 0.11 -18.49
CA LYS A 221 -17.75 -0.35 -17.49
C LYS A 221 -17.39 -1.77 -17.10
N GLY A 222 -17.29 -2.05 -15.81
CA GLY A 222 -16.95 -3.37 -15.32
C GLY A 222 -17.34 -3.57 -13.86
N GLU A 223 -17.31 -4.82 -13.42
CA GLU A 223 -17.38 -5.16 -11.99
C GLU A 223 -16.01 -4.88 -11.35
N ILE A 224 -16.01 -4.28 -10.15
CA ILE A 224 -14.79 -4.08 -9.38
C ILE A 224 -14.85 -4.99 -8.16
N ALA A 225 -13.91 -5.91 -8.04
CA ALA A 225 -13.69 -6.67 -6.82
C ALA A 225 -12.52 -6.06 -6.04
N TRP A 226 -12.80 -5.45 -4.90
CA TRP A 226 -11.81 -4.98 -3.95
C TRP A 226 -11.53 -6.07 -2.92
N ARG A 227 -10.25 -6.38 -2.71
CA ARG A 227 -9.80 -7.37 -1.74
C ARG A 227 -8.68 -6.76 -0.90
N PRO A 228 -8.65 -7.01 0.42
CA PRO A 228 -7.46 -6.70 1.20
C PRO A 228 -6.27 -7.50 0.67
N ALA A 229 -5.06 -7.01 0.93
CA ALA A 229 -3.85 -7.77 0.68
C ALA A 229 -3.88 -9.09 1.45
N GLU A 230 -3.41 -10.19 0.82
CA GLU A 230 -3.44 -11.53 1.44
C GLU A 230 -2.61 -11.60 2.73
N GLU A 231 -1.52 -10.82 2.79
CA GLU A 231 -0.64 -10.72 3.93
C GLU A 231 -0.96 -9.47 4.75
N SER A 232 -1.63 -9.66 5.88
CA SER A 232 -1.76 -8.64 6.92
C SER A 232 -0.56 -8.75 7.87
N PRO A 233 0.07 -7.62 8.24
CA PRO A 233 0.98 -7.57 9.37
C PRO A 233 0.34 -8.18 10.61
N HIS A 234 1.14 -8.87 11.43
CA HIS A 234 0.73 -9.43 12.73
C HIS A 234 -0.41 -10.44 12.70
N LYS A 235 -0.86 -10.92 11.54
CA LYS A 235 -1.93 -11.91 11.46
C LYS A 235 -1.55 -13.18 12.23
N GLY A 236 -2.42 -13.61 13.14
CA GLY A 236 -2.20 -14.75 14.02
C GLY A 236 -1.46 -14.41 15.32
N GLU A 237 -0.98 -13.18 15.50
CA GLU A 237 -0.32 -12.77 16.74
C GLU A 237 -1.34 -12.51 17.86
N PRO A 238 -0.93 -12.68 19.13
CA PRO A 238 -1.79 -12.38 20.28
C PRO A 238 -2.05 -10.88 20.37
N VAL A 239 -3.32 -10.54 20.60
CA VAL A 239 -3.76 -9.18 20.90
C VAL A 239 -4.45 -9.15 22.25
N GLU A 240 -4.15 -8.13 23.03
CA GLU A 240 -4.79 -7.85 24.31
C GLU A 240 -5.69 -6.62 24.17
N LEU A 241 -6.94 -6.76 24.58
CA LEU A 241 -7.87 -5.67 24.77
C LEU A 241 -7.96 -5.37 26.27
N GLN A 242 -7.36 -4.26 26.67
CA GLN A 242 -7.28 -3.84 28.06
C GLN A 242 -8.30 -2.75 28.33
N PHE A 243 -9.18 -2.95 29.30
CA PHE A 243 -10.08 -1.90 29.76
C PHE A 243 -9.51 -1.21 31.00
N MET A 244 -9.65 0.11 31.04
CA MET A 244 -8.97 0.93 32.03
C MET A 244 -9.95 1.78 32.83
N SER A 245 -9.57 1.99 34.07
CA SER A 245 -10.17 2.96 34.97
C SER A 245 -9.76 4.40 34.57
N PRO A 246 -10.47 5.44 35.03
CA PRO A 246 -10.09 6.84 34.81
C PRO A 246 -8.66 7.19 35.27
N ASP A 247 -8.10 6.46 36.24
CA ASP A 247 -6.72 6.60 36.73
C ASP A 247 -5.68 5.84 35.88
N ALA A 248 -6.10 5.26 34.76
CA ALA A 248 -5.31 4.43 33.87
C ALA A 248 -4.83 3.08 34.44
N SER A 249 -5.40 2.61 35.55
CA SER A 249 -5.22 1.21 35.99
C SER A 249 -6.03 0.26 35.10
N VAL A 250 -5.46 -0.92 34.81
CA VAL A 250 -6.14 -1.97 34.03
C VAL A 250 -7.17 -2.66 34.93
N LEU A 251 -8.44 -2.57 34.57
CA LEU A 251 -9.56 -3.21 35.27
C LEU A 251 -9.73 -4.66 34.83
N SER A 252 -9.60 -4.90 33.53
CA SER A 252 -9.73 -6.21 32.89
C SER A 252 -8.88 -6.25 31.62
N SER A 253 -8.46 -7.45 31.22
CA SER A 253 -7.74 -7.70 29.98
C SER A 253 -8.31 -8.93 29.31
N TRP A 254 -8.47 -8.86 27.99
CA TRP A 254 -9.00 -9.93 27.16
C TRP A 254 -7.99 -10.29 26.08
N GLU A 255 -7.63 -11.56 26.02
CA GLU A 255 -6.74 -12.09 25.00
C GLU A 255 -7.54 -12.52 23.76
N GLY A 256 -7.00 -12.17 22.59
CA GLY A 256 -7.51 -12.54 21.29
C GLY A 256 -6.41 -12.78 20.29
N THR A 257 -6.78 -12.93 19.03
CA THR A 257 -5.86 -13.15 17.91
C THR A 257 -6.12 -12.12 16.83
N VAL A 258 -5.07 -11.49 16.31
CA VAL A 258 -5.16 -10.56 15.19
C VAL A 258 -5.56 -11.31 13.93
N GLU A 259 -6.64 -10.88 13.29
CA GLU A 259 -7.10 -11.40 11.99
C GLU A 259 -6.60 -10.54 10.84
N HIS A 260 -6.63 -9.21 11.02
CA HIS A 260 -6.24 -8.23 10.01
C HIS A 260 -5.85 -6.89 10.63
N ILE A 261 -4.83 -6.24 10.08
CA ILE A 261 -4.45 -4.85 10.35
C ILE A 261 -4.26 -4.18 9.00
N GLY A 262 -4.92 -3.05 8.81
CA GLY A 262 -4.77 -2.27 7.59
C GLY A 262 -4.76 -0.79 7.86
N SER A 263 -4.21 -0.04 6.92
CA SER A 263 -4.21 1.42 6.93
C SER A 263 -4.66 1.94 5.58
N ALA A 264 -5.31 3.11 5.59
CA ALA A 264 -5.72 3.80 4.39
C ALA A 264 -5.87 5.31 4.65
N SER A 265 -6.44 6.04 3.68
CA SER A 265 -6.43 7.50 3.63
C SER A 265 -7.05 8.21 4.85
N ARG A 266 -8.08 7.61 5.48
CA ARG A 266 -8.80 8.22 6.61
C ARG A 266 -8.30 7.75 7.96
N GLY A 267 -7.54 6.67 8.01
CA GLY A 267 -7.17 6.03 9.26
C GLY A 267 -6.70 4.59 9.08
N TRP A 268 -6.76 3.83 10.15
CA TRP A 268 -6.33 2.44 10.18
C TRP A 268 -7.35 1.59 10.92
N SER A 269 -7.25 0.28 10.74
CA SER A 269 -8.15 -0.69 11.35
C SER A 269 -7.40 -1.86 11.97
N VAL A 270 -7.98 -2.41 13.03
CA VAL A 270 -7.56 -3.67 13.66
C VAL A 270 -8.78 -4.57 13.71
N GLU A 271 -8.66 -5.77 13.18
CA GLU A 271 -9.66 -6.82 13.29
C GLU A 271 -9.07 -7.98 14.09
N ALA A 272 -9.79 -8.38 15.12
CA ALA A 272 -9.34 -9.40 16.06
C ALA A 272 -10.47 -10.36 16.43
N SER A 273 -10.11 -11.61 16.70
CA SER A 273 -11.02 -12.64 17.22
C SER A 273 -10.76 -12.91 18.69
N PHE A 274 -11.82 -13.00 19.49
CA PHE A 274 -11.79 -13.26 20.93
C PHE A 274 -12.62 -14.51 21.22
N GLY A 275 -12.03 -15.47 21.95
CA GLY A 275 -12.67 -16.75 22.28
C GLY A 275 -13.16 -17.56 21.06
N GLY A 276 -12.59 -17.32 19.87
CA GLY A 276 -12.95 -17.98 18.61
C GLY A 276 -14.36 -17.70 18.06
N ALA A 277 -15.19 -16.93 18.78
CA ALA A 277 -16.60 -16.75 18.44
C ALA A 277 -17.07 -15.28 18.47
N MET A 278 -16.22 -14.35 18.91
CA MET A 278 -16.44 -12.92 18.77
C MET A 278 -15.39 -12.33 17.84
N LYS A 279 -15.83 -11.55 16.85
CA LYS A 279 -14.96 -10.77 15.97
C LYS A 279 -15.21 -9.30 16.26
N ILE A 280 -14.14 -8.56 16.53
CA ILE A 280 -14.18 -7.12 16.79
C ILE A 280 -13.33 -6.43 15.75
N ARG A 281 -13.87 -5.38 15.16
CA ARG A 281 -13.19 -4.46 14.27
C ARG A 281 -13.15 -3.09 14.92
N PHE A 282 -11.96 -2.55 15.03
CA PHE A 282 -11.68 -1.22 15.52
C PHE A 282 -11.25 -0.35 14.34
N LEU A 283 -11.85 0.84 14.22
CA LEU A 283 -11.51 1.84 13.20
C LEU A 283 -11.01 3.09 13.89
N PHE A 284 -9.79 3.50 13.57
CA PHE A 284 -9.11 4.64 14.19
C PHE A 284 -8.84 5.72 13.14
N PRO A 285 -9.48 6.91 13.23
CA PRO A 285 -9.20 8.03 12.35
C PRO A 285 -7.76 8.53 12.47
N LYS A 286 -7.15 8.96 11.35
CA LYS A 286 -5.77 9.48 11.32
C LYS A 286 -5.61 10.78 12.13
N ASP A 287 -6.62 11.65 12.06
CA ASP A 287 -6.56 13.00 12.64
C ASP A 287 -6.95 13.06 14.12
N ASN A 288 -7.57 12.00 14.65
CA ASN A 288 -8.14 12.00 15.99
C ASN A 288 -7.87 10.67 16.70
N GLY A 289 -6.60 10.44 17.07
CA GLY A 289 -6.11 9.19 17.67
C GLY A 289 -6.74 8.78 19.01
N THR A 290 -7.75 9.51 19.48
CA THR A 290 -8.53 9.18 20.69
C THR A 290 -9.94 8.67 20.40
N GLU A 291 -10.42 8.80 19.16
CA GLU A 291 -11.72 8.28 18.74
C GLU A 291 -11.57 6.90 18.10
N CYS A 292 -12.47 5.98 18.46
CA CYS A 292 -12.52 4.64 17.88
C CYS A 292 -13.97 4.32 17.53
N THR A 293 -14.20 3.86 16.30
CA THR A 293 -15.46 3.19 15.96
C THR A 293 -15.26 1.68 16.12
N ILE A 294 -16.11 1.05 16.92
CA ILE A 294 -16.04 -0.38 17.21
C ILE A 294 -17.24 -1.06 16.56
N ASP A 295 -16.97 -1.98 15.63
CA ASP A 295 -17.95 -2.90 15.06
C ASP A 295 -17.65 -4.30 15.60
N TYR A 296 -18.66 -5.02 16.09
CA TYR A 296 -18.45 -6.40 16.54
C TYR A 296 -19.62 -7.30 16.16
N ASN A 297 -19.31 -8.58 16.00
CA ASN A 297 -20.28 -9.64 15.82
C ASN A 297 -19.83 -10.85 16.64
N PHE A 298 -20.78 -11.54 17.27
CA PHE A 298 -20.51 -12.75 18.02
C PHE A 298 -21.61 -13.78 17.84
N ASN A 299 -21.23 -15.06 17.87
CA ASN A 299 -22.15 -16.18 17.78
C ASN A 299 -21.95 -17.12 18.97
N ILE A 300 -22.92 -17.14 19.89
CA ILE A 300 -22.89 -18.01 21.07
C ILE A 300 -23.41 -19.43 20.81
N LYS A 301 -23.94 -19.71 19.62
CA LYS A 301 -24.54 -21.02 19.32
C LYS A 301 -23.47 -22.10 19.32
N GLY A 302 -23.66 -23.11 20.17
CA GLY A 302 -22.74 -24.25 20.30
C GLY A 302 -21.55 -24.01 21.22
N LEU A 303 -21.43 -22.82 21.82
CA LEU A 303 -20.42 -22.58 22.85
C LEU A 303 -20.80 -23.22 24.18
N HIS A 304 -19.79 -23.63 24.94
CA HIS A 304 -19.98 -24.02 26.33
C HIS A 304 -20.51 -22.82 27.15
N PRO A 305 -21.42 -23.00 28.12
CA PRO A 305 -22.03 -21.90 28.88
C PRO A 305 -21.01 -20.92 29.48
N ARG A 306 -19.87 -21.43 29.97
CA ARG A 306 -18.76 -20.60 30.47
C ARG A 306 -18.19 -19.65 29.39
N ALA A 307 -17.88 -20.17 28.20
CA ALA A 307 -17.35 -19.36 27.10
C ALA A 307 -18.39 -18.35 26.60
N ALA A 308 -19.67 -18.73 26.56
CA ALA A 308 -20.74 -17.80 26.24
C ALA A 308 -20.83 -16.65 27.27
N LEU A 309 -20.70 -16.95 28.56
CA LEU A 309 -20.69 -15.94 29.62
C LEU A 309 -19.47 -15.02 29.52
N GLU A 310 -18.28 -15.56 29.24
CA GLU A 310 -17.06 -14.79 29.01
C GLU A 310 -17.24 -13.79 27.84
N LEU A 311 -17.83 -14.21 26.72
CA LEU A 311 -18.12 -13.30 25.61
C LEU A 311 -19.18 -12.24 25.94
N LEU A 312 -20.20 -12.59 26.72
CA LEU A 312 -21.22 -11.63 27.17
C LEU A 312 -20.65 -10.59 28.14
N ASN A 313 -19.67 -10.98 28.98
CA ASN A 313 -18.94 -10.04 29.84
C ASN A 313 -18.10 -9.08 29.00
N LEU A 314 -17.34 -9.58 28.02
CA LEU A 314 -16.60 -8.72 27.09
C LEU A 314 -17.53 -7.75 26.34
N HIS A 315 -18.68 -8.23 25.86
CA HIS A 315 -19.70 -7.37 25.26
C HIS A 315 -20.19 -6.28 26.22
N THR A 316 -20.41 -6.63 27.50
CA THR A 316 -20.83 -5.66 28.51
C THR A 316 -19.74 -4.61 28.77
N GLU A 317 -18.47 -5.02 28.85
CA GLU A 317 -17.33 -4.13 29.06
C GLU A 317 -17.11 -3.15 27.90
N LEU A 318 -17.19 -3.64 26.64
CA LEU A 318 -17.13 -2.80 25.43
C LEU A 318 -18.15 -1.66 25.43
N ASN A 319 -19.31 -1.88 26.05
CA ASN A 319 -20.39 -0.91 26.10
C ASN A 319 -20.41 -0.06 27.38
N SER A 320 -19.63 -0.39 28.40
CA SER A 320 -19.73 0.24 29.73
C SER A 320 -18.50 1.03 30.16
N LEU A 321 -17.30 0.65 29.69
CA LEU A 321 -16.06 1.21 30.22
C LEU A 321 -15.59 2.49 29.47
N PRO A 322 -15.03 3.47 30.20
CA PRO A 322 -14.75 4.81 29.67
C PRO A 322 -13.48 4.86 28.82
N ALA A 323 -12.56 3.92 29.00
CA ALA A 323 -11.28 3.88 28.29
C ALA A 323 -10.85 2.44 28.04
N ALA A 324 -10.20 2.23 26.90
CA ALA A 324 -9.60 0.95 26.55
C ALA A 324 -8.33 1.16 25.72
N ALA A 325 -7.50 0.13 25.68
CA ALA A 325 -6.31 0.07 24.86
C ALA A 325 -6.20 -1.29 24.17
N ILE A 326 -5.54 -1.30 23.01
CA ILE A 326 -5.15 -2.50 22.29
C ILE A 326 -3.64 -2.61 22.36
N ALA A 327 -3.16 -3.76 22.81
CA ALA A 327 -1.75 -4.13 22.76
C ALA A 327 -1.56 -5.37 21.88
N ILE A 328 -0.52 -5.38 21.04
CA ILE A 328 -0.15 -6.52 20.21
C ILE A 328 1.23 -6.99 20.67
N GLN A 329 1.36 -8.28 20.99
CA GLN A 329 2.58 -8.82 21.61
C GLN A 329 3.01 -8.03 22.87
N GLY A 330 2.06 -7.60 23.69
CA GLY A 330 2.32 -6.81 24.90
C GLY A 330 2.73 -5.36 24.66
N LYS A 331 2.82 -4.90 23.41
CA LYS A 331 3.09 -3.49 23.08
C LYS A 331 1.79 -2.76 22.80
N GLU A 332 1.47 -1.76 23.62
CA GLU A 332 0.34 -0.85 23.38
C GLU A 332 0.48 -0.18 22.01
N ILE A 333 -0.52 -0.39 21.15
CA ILE A 333 -0.60 0.20 19.81
C ILE A 333 -1.46 1.47 19.85
N VAL A 334 -2.56 1.42 20.60
CA VAL A 334 -3.51 2.53 20.70
C VAL A 334 -4.28 2.49 22.00
N ARG A 335 -4.65 3.67 22.48
CA ARG A 335 -5.53 3.90 23.61
C ARG A 335 -6.59 4.91 23.23
N TRP A 336 -7.85 4.60 23.52
CA TRP A 336 -8.98 5.48 23.22
C TRP A 336 -9.88 5.67 24.43
N ARG A 337 -10.72 6.70 24.36
CA ARG A 337 -11.77 6.96 25.35
C ARG A 337 -13.12 6.91 24.64
N ASN A 338 -14.12 6.32 25.30
CA ASN A 338 -15.47 6.26 24.75
C ASN A 338 -16.11 7.67 24.85
N PRO A 339 -16.40 8.35 23.72
CA PRO A 339 -16.85 9.74 23.72
C PRO A 339 -18.24 9.93 24.33
N GLU A 340 -19.06 8.87 24.44
CA GLU A 340 -20.42 8.96 24.98
C GLU A 340 -20.48 9.11 26.51
N GLN A 341 -19.36 8.97 27.23
CA GLN A 341 -19.30 9.25 28.67
C GLN A 341 -18.62 10.60 28.93
N ARG A 342 -19.28 11.69 28.54
CA ARG A 342 -19.05 12.97 29.23
C ARG A 342 -19.56 12.81 30.67
N PRO A 343 -18.74 13.10 31.70
CA PRO A 343 -19.22 13.08 33.08
C PRO A 343 -20.24 14.21 33.25
N GLY A 344 -21.54 13.91 33.10
CA GLY A 344 -22.57 14.94 33.27
C GLY A 344 -24.00 14.67 32.76
N SER A 345 -24.31 13.60 32.01
CA SER A 345 -25.70 13.44 31.51
C SER A 345 -26.28 12.03 31.65
N GLY A 346 -27.07 11.86 32.71
CA GLY A 346 -28.31 11.08 32.67
C GLY A 346 -28.22 9.56 32.84
N THR A 347 -28.57 9.11 34.03
CA THR A 347 -28.99 7.74 34.35
C THR A 347 -30.03 7.24 33.33
N ARG A 348 -29.77 6.13 32.64
CA ARG A 348 -30.78 5.42 31.85
C ARG A 348 -31.02 4.03 32.42
N ASP A 349 -32.30 3.79 32.66
CA ASP A 349 -32.91 2.59 33.21
C ASP A 349 -32.91 1.46 32.16
N PHE A 350 -32.42 0.27 32.53
CA PHE A 350 -32.27 -0.89 31.65
C PHE A 350 -33.37 -1.92 31.94
N SER A 351 -34.50 -1.81 31.25
CA SER A 351 -35.47 -2.90 31.15
C SER A 351 -36.13 -2.93 29.77
N ARG A 352 -35.54 -3.72 28.85
CA ARG A 352 -36.17 -4.48 27.74
C ARG A 352 -35.11 -4.91 26.70
N GLY A 353 -34.98 -6.23 26.48
CA GLY A 353 -34.28 -6.79 25.30
C GLY A 353 -35.11 -6.59 24.02
N PRO A 354 -34.49 -6.57 22.83
CA PRO A 354 -34.31 -7.81 22.06
C PRO A 354 -33.02 -7.84 21.19
N SER A 355 -32.82 -8.91 20.41
CA SER A 355 -31.74 -9.17 19.44
C SER A 355 -31.07 -7.92 18.83
N LEU A 356 -29.74 -7.79 19.01
CA LEU A 356 -28.98 -6.59 18.63
C LEU A 356 -27.91 -6.90 17.58
N SER A 357 -28.18 -6.53 16.33
CA SER A 357 -27.17 -5.84 15.52
C SER A 357 -27.32 -4.35 15.83
N ARG A 358 -26.45 -3.79 16.67
CA ARG A 358 -26.51 -2.37 17.06
C ARG A 358 -25.32 -1.64 16.45
N ARG A 359 -25.59 -0.77 15.48
CA ARG A 359 -24.67 0.32 15.13
C ARG A 359 -24.95 1.49 16.08
N SER A 360 -23.94 2.01 16.77
CA SER A 360 -24.07 3.32 17.39
C SER A 360 -23.94 4.37 16.27
N ARG A 361 -25.01 5.15 16.08
CA ARG A 361 -25.00 6.37 15.25
C ARG A 361 -25.27 7.54 16.18
N SER A 362 -24.38 8.52 16.18
CA SER A 362 -24.63 9.83 16.77
C SER A 362 -25.76 10.54 16.00
N ARG A 363 -26.68 11.15 16.74
CA ARG A 363 -27.90 11.80 16.24
C ARG A 363 -27.58 13.24 15.85
N THR A 364 -27.89 13.61 14.61
CA THR A 364 -27.90 14.98 14.10
C THR A 364 -29.12 15.74 14.63
N ASP A 365 -28.87 16.92 15.22
CA ASP A 365 -29.89 17.94 15.41
C ASP A 365 -30.16 18.66 14.08
N SER A 366 -31.44 18.82 13.80
CA SER A 366 -31.99 19.50 12.63
C SER A 366 -31.74 21.00 12.71
N HIS A 367 -30.95 21.53 11.76
CA HIS A 367 -31.04 22.91 11.31
C HIS A 367 -31.28 22.93 9.81
N THR A 368 -32.40 23.55 9.42
CA THR A 368 -32.77 23.86 8.05
C THR A 368 -31.80 24.90 7.51
N ALA A 369 -31.00 24.55 6.51
CA ALA A 369 -30.26 25.51 5.69
C ALA A 369 -30.20 25.01 4.24
N GLU A 370 -30.46 25.96 3.33
CA GLU A 370 -30.51 25.89 1.88
C GLU A 370 -29.63 24.85 1.17
N ILE A 371 -30.24 24.21 0.17
CA ILE A 371 -29.60 23.36 -0.83
C ILE A 371 -28.68 24.22 -1.72
N ARG A 372 -27.37 24.00 -1.63
CA ARG A 372 -26.41 24.33 -2.69
C ARG A 372 -25.60 23.09 -3.10
N ASP A 373 -25.91 22.61 -4.30
CA ASP A 373 -25.16 21.81 -5.28
C ASP A 373 -23.99 20.91 -4.79
N PRO A 374 -24.10 19.57 -4.85
CA PRO A 374 -22.99 18.65 -4.62
C PRO A 374 -22.35 18.27 -5.96
N ARG A 375 -21.39 19.07 -6.46
CA ARG A 375 -20.53 18.67 -7.57
C ARG A 375 -19.06 18.87 -7.22
N LYS A 376 -18.31 17.77 -7.36
CA LYS A 376 -16.84 17.58 -7.32
C LYS A 376 -16.23 17.41 -5.93
N TYR A 377 -15.96 16.14 -5.57
CA TYR A 377 -14.83 15.81 -4.70
C TYR A 377 -13.62 15.54 -5.59
N ASP A 378 -12.61 16.41 -5.53
CA ASP A 378 -11.29 16.25 -6.16
C ASP A 378 -10.42 15.39 -5.23
N TRP A 379 -10.00 14.22 -5.70
CA TRP A 379 -9.13 13.30 -4.98
C TRP A 379 -7.68 13.61 -5.34
N ARG A 380 -6.94 14.29 -4.45
CA ARG A 380 -5.48 14.39 -4.52
C ARG A 380 -4.87 13.77 -3.28
N GLY A 381 -3.96 12.83 -3.52
CA GLY A 381 -3.31 12.00 -2.51
C GLY A 381 -2.55 12.81 -1.45
N ALA A 382 -2.57 12.31 -0.22
CA ALA A 382 -1.84 12.84 0.91
C ALA A 382 -0.90 11.76 1.46
N ASP A 383 0.32 12.18 1.79
CA ASP A 383 1.44 11.36 2.26
C ASP A 383 1.14 10.63 3.60
N ASN A 384 1.64 9.39 3.71
CA ASN A 384 1.48 8.51 4.87
C ASN A 384 2.63 8.69 5.89
N PRO A 385 2.37 8.64 7.21
CA PRO A 385 3.43 8.46 8.20
C PRO A 385 3.91 6.98 8.20
N PRO A 386 5.19 6.70 8.55
CA PRO A 386 5.75 5.37 8.38
C PRO A 386 5.34 4.46 9.54
N LEU A 387 4.48 3.48 9.23
CA LEU A 387 4.68 2.13 9.78
C LEU A 387 5.85 1.52 8.98
N GLY A 388 6.73 0.77 9.64
CA GLY A 388 7.95 0.21 9.02
C GLY A 388 7.69 -0.62 7.75
N PRO A 389 8.74 -0.99 6.99
CA PRO A 389 8.60 -1.56 5.66
C PRO A 389 8.13 -3.01 5.73
N THR A 390 6.82 -3.22 5.86
CA THR A 390 6.19 -4.53 5.63
C THR A 390 4.74 -4.38 5.20
N ALA A 391 4.37 -5.12 4.15
CA ALA A 391 3.03 -5.33 3.60
C ALA A 391 2.46 -4.27 2.64
N LEU A 392 3.19 -3.95 1.56
CA LEU A 392 2.52 -3.83 0.25
C LEU A 392 2.31 -5.27 -0.27
N GLY A 393 1.32 -5.96 0.29
CA GLY A 393 0.92 -7.28 -0.21
C GLY A 393 0.27 -7.16 -1.59
N ARG A 394 0.32 -8.27 -2.36
CA ARG A 394 -0.31 -8.40 -3.68
C ARG A 394 -1.75 -7.90 -3.65
N GLN A 395 -2.01 -6.73 -4.25
CA GLN A 395 -3.36 -6.31 -4.61
C GLN A 395 -3.66 -6.88 -5.98
N MET A 396 -4.42 -7.97 -6.02
CA MET A 396 -4.86 -8.58 -7.27
C MET A 396 -6.11 -7.84 -7.76
N LEU A 397 -5.91 -6.90 -8.68
CA LEU A 397 -7.01 -6.38 -9.48
C LEU A 397 -7.31 -7.41 -10.58
N VAL A 398 -8.53 -7.95 -10.60
CA VAL A 398 -8.99 -8.82 -11.68
C VAL A 398 -9.76 -7.94 -12.66
N LEU A 399 -9.16 -7.69 -13.83
CA LEU A 399 -9.84 -7.04 -14.96
C LEU A 399 -10.52 -8.13 -15.81
N PRO A 400 -11.81 -7.98 -16.16
CA PRO A 400 -12.54 -8.92 -17.02
C PRO A 400 -12.11 -8.88 -18.50
#